data_AF-A0A7S2KJP6-F1
#
_entry.id   AF-A0A7S2KJP6-F1
#
_cell.length_a   1.000
_cell.length_b   1.000
_cell.length_c   1.000
_cell.angle_alpha   90.00
_cell.angle_beta   90.00
_cell.angle_gamma   90.00
#
_symmetry.space_group_name_H-M   'P 1'
#
loop_
_entity.id
_entity.type
_entity.pdbx_description
1 polymer ?
#
loop_
_entity_poly.entity_id
_entity_poly.type
_entity_poly.pdbx_seq_one_letter_code
_entity_poly.pdbx_strand_id
1 'polypeptide(L)'
;SRYFLDKCSICQSDTETMRFGIKHLREYMHASESLTLLLDATYPTRLWCVFELASFCIERSIEDLHIVVTWAAPVAYGAAVAAYSCLLLGQLSFLLAEGDRRII
;
A
#
# COMPACT_ATOMS: atom_id res chain seq x y z
N SER A 1 7.10 -15.59 13.91
CA SER A 1 6.91 -14.13 13.67
C SER A 1 5.41 -13.88 13.72
N ARG A 2 4.91 -12.79 14.32
CA ARG A 2 3.46 -12.53 14.29
C ARG A 2 2.94 -12.17 12.90
N TYR A 3 3.79 -11.59 12.06
CA TYR A 3 3.44 -11.08 10.74
C TYR A 3 4.33 -11.72 9.67
N PHE A 4 3.71 -12.12 8.56
CA PHE A 4 4.40 -12.51 7.33
C PHE A 4 4.34 -11.33 6.34
N LEU A 5 5.49 -10.91 5.83
CA LEU A 5 5.62 -9.77 4.92
C LEU A 5 6.07 -10.23 3.53
N ASP A 6 5.11 -10.27 2.61
CA ASP A 6 5.23 -10.74 1.23
C ASP A 6 6.44 -10.19 0.43
N LYS A 7 6.88 -8.95 0.69
CA LYS A 7 8.01 -8.30 -0.02
C LYS A 7 9.39 -8.81 0.42
N CYS A 8 9.51 -9.44 1.59
CA CYS A 8 10.79 -9.75 2.24
C CYS A 8 11.02 -11.25 2.48
N SER A 9 10.08 -12.11 2.06
CA SER A 9 10.03 -13.51 2.51
C SER A 9 11.06 -14.43 1.84
N ILE A 10 11.36 -14.24 0.56
CA ILE A 10 12.22 -15.15 -0.21
C ILE A 10 13.21 -14.35 -1.08
N CYS A 11 14.50 -14.67 -0.94
CA CYS A 11 15.56 -14.11 -1.79
C CYS A 11 15.33 -14.56 -3.25
N GLN A 12 15.05 -13.61 -4.14
CA GLN A 12 14.79 -13.88 -5.56
C GLN A 12 16.07 -13.91 -6.42
N SER A 13 17.19 -13.43 -5.86
CA SER A 13 18.46 -13.31 -6.58
C SER A 13 19.26 -14.62 -6.58
N ASP A 14 19.02 -15.51 -5.63
CA ASP A 14 19.72 -16.80 -5.51
C ASP A 14 18.75 -17.97 -5.64
N THR A 15 19.00 -18.82 -6.62
CA THR A 15 18.11 -19.94 -6.98
C THR A 15 18.03 -20.98 -5.86
N GLU A 16 19.13 -21.23 -5.13
CA GLU A 16 19.17 -22.22 -4.06
C GLU A 16 18.42 -21.73 -2.82
N THR A 17 18.64 -20.49 -2.41
CA THR A 17 17.89 -19.83 -1.33
C THR A 17 16.40 -19.73 -1.68
N MET A 18 16.05 -19.47 -2.94
CA MET A 18 14.67 -19.45 -3.40
C MET A 18 14.01 -20.83 -3.24
N ARG A 19 14.66 -21.91 -3.70
CA ARG A 19 14.15 -23.29 -3.54
C ARG A 19 13.95 -23.67 -2.09
N PHE A 20 14.90 -23.30 -1.23
CA PHE A 20 14.79 -23.51 0.20
C PHE A 20 13.61 -22.73 0.79
N GLY A 21 13.43 -21.46 0.39
CA GLY A 21 12.28 -20.64 0.78
C GLY A 21 10.94 -21.26 0.37
N ILE A 22 10.81 -21.72 -0.87
CA ILE A 22 9.60 -22.38 -1.39
C ILE A 22 9.23 -23.60 -0.53
N LYS A 23 10.22 -24.44 -0.21
CA LYS A 23 10.00 -25.69 0.51
C LYS A 23 9.45 -25.46 1.93
N HIS A 24 9.86 -24.38 2.59
CA HIS A 24 9.45 -24.06 3.96
C HIS A 24 8.38 -22.97 4.03
N LEU A 25 7.89 -22.46 2.88
CA LEU A 25 6.90 -21.37 2.83
C LEU A 25 5.65 -21.70 3.67
N ARG A 26 5.18 -22.95 3.57
CA ARG A 26 4.02 -23.43 4.32
C ARG A 26 4.23 -23.37 5.83
N GLU A 27 5.43 -23.67 6.29
CA GLU A 27 5.79 -23.64 7.70
C GLU A 27 5.83 -22.19 8.21
N TYR A 28 6.35 -21.26 7.40
CA TYR A 28 6.32 -19.83 7.71
C TYR A 28 4.89 -19.27 7.77
N MET A 29 4.02 -19.67 6.84
CA MET A 29 2.61 -19.26 6.84
C MET A 29 1.86 -19.82 8.05
N HIS A 30 2.08 -21.10 8.40
CA HIS A 30 1.50 -21.70 9.61
C HIS A 30 1.98 -21.02 10.90
N ALA A 31 3.25 -20.61 10.95
CA ALA A 31 3.85 -19.95 12.11
C ALA A 31 3.48 -18.46 12.23
N SER A 32 2.77 -17.90 11.26
CA SER A 32 2.36 -16.49 11.23
C SER A 32 0.87 -16.36 11.56
N GLU A 33 0.50 -15.31 12.29
CA GLU A 33 -0.89 -15.04 12.66
C GLU A 33 -1.64 -14.33 11.53
N SER A 34 -0.93 -13.56 10.69
CA SER A 34 -1.52 -12.77 9.61
C SER A 34 -0.54 -12.53 8.45
N LEU A 35 -1.09 -12.26 7.27
CA LEU A 35 -0.35 -11.88 6.07
C LEU A 35 -0.51 -10.37 5.83
N THR A 36 0.60 -9.64 5.72
CA THR A 36 0.58 -8.22 5.34
C THR A 36 1.05 -8.04 3.90
N LEU A 37 0.16 -7.51 3.06
CA LEU A 37 0.36 -7.31 1.63
C LEU A 37 0.55 -5.82 1.32
N LEU A 38 1.67 -5.48 0.68
CA LEU A 38 1.94 -4.11 0.20
C LEU A 38 1.49 -3.97 -1.26
N LEU A 39 0.27 -3.45 -1.45
CA LEU A 39 -0.38 -3.34 -2.75
C LEU A 39 0.11 -2.09 -3.48
N ASP A 40 1.00 -2.30 -4.45
CA ASP A 40 1.41 -1.32 -5.45
C ASP A 40 0.93 -1.72 -6.86
N ALA A 41 1.06 -0.83 -7.84
CA ALA A 41 0.63 -1.08 -9.22
C ALA A 41 1.36 -2.26 -9.89
N THR A 42 2.52 -2.65 -9.35
CA THR A 42 3.35 -3.76 -9.84
C THR A 42 3.15 -5.04 -9.03
N TYR A 43 2.25 -5.05 -8.04
CA TYR A 43 1.97 -6.23 -7.24
C TYR A 43 1.56 -7.44 -8.08
N PRO A 44 0.59 -7.33 -9.03
CA PRO A 44 0.15 -8.50 -9.78
C PRO A 44 1.19 -9.01 -10.79
N THR A 45 2.22 -8.22 -11.12
CA THR A 45 3.30 -8.67 -12.03
C THR A 45 4.33 -9.55 -11.33
N ARG A 46 4.34 -9.54 -9.98
CA ARG A 46 5.25 -10.32 -9.16
C ARG A 46 4.60 -11.67 -8.86
N LEU A 47 4.84 -12.64 -9.75
CA LEU A 47 4.30 -14.00 -9.67
C LEU A 47 4.40 -14.61 -8.27
N TRP A 48 5.50 -14.33 -7.58
CA TRP A 48 5.77 -14.88 -6.26
C TRP A 48 4.87 -14.28 -5.16
N CYS A 49 4.67 -12.97 -5.18
CA CYS A 49 3.73 -12.30 -4.28
C CYS A 49 2.29 -12.80 -4.46
N VAL A 50 1.92 -13.13 -5.70
CA VAL A 50 0.60 -13.71 -6.01
C VAL A 50 0.52 -15.15 -5.52
N PHE A 51 1.61 -15.92 -5.62
CA PHE A 51 1.68 -17.28 -5.11
C PHE A 51 1.59 -17.36 -3.58
N GLU A 52 2.30 -16.49 -2.86
CA GLU A 52 2.24 -16.40 -1.39
C GLU A 52 0.83 -16.02 -0.92
N LEU A 53 0.21 -15.01 -1.56
CA LEU A 53 -1.17 -14.65 -1.32
C LEU A 53 -2.15 -15.80 -1.58
N ALA A 54 -2.04 -16.48 -2.73
CA ALA A 54 -2.91 -17.60 -3.07
C ALA A 54 -2.76 -18.76 -2.07
N SER A 55 -1.52 -19.07 -1.68
CA SER A 55 -1.24 -20.13 -0.70
C SER A 55 -1.81 -19.78 0.68
N PHE A 56 -1.67 -18.53 1.12
CA PHE A 56 -2.24 -18.06 2.38
C PHE A 56 -3.77 -18.14 2.38
N CYS A 57 -4.43 -17.70 1.30
CA CYS A 57 -5.90 -17.77 1.18
C CYS A 57 -6.47 -19.20 1.13
N ILE A 58 -5.66 -20.20 0.77
CA ILE A 58 -6.07 -21.62 0.82
C ILE A 58 -6.01 -22.14 2.25
N GLU A 59 -5.04 -21.70 3.05
CA GLU A 59 -4.79 -22.22 4.40
C GLU A 59 -5.48 -21.41 5.52
N ARG A 60 -5.77 -20.14 5.26
CA ARG A 60 -6.26 -19.17 6.26
C ARG A 60 -7.45 -18.37 5.74
N SER A 61 -8.16 -17.76 6.67
CA SER A 61 -9.27 -16.84 6.37
C SER A 61 -8.74 -15.52 5.80
N ILE A 62 -9.56 -14.87 4.99
CA ILE A 62 -9.32 -13.51 4.47
C ILE A 62 -9.28 -12.49 5.63
N GLU A 63 -9.87 -12.81 6.79
CA GLU A 63 -9.84 -11.95 7.98
C GLU A 63 -8.42 -11.71 8.52
N ASP A 64 -7.50 -12.65 8.29
CA ASP A 64 -6.10 -12.57 8.70
C ASP A 64 -5.22 -11.88 7.64
N LEU A 65 -5.83 -11.32 6.59
CA LEU A 65 -5.15 -10.63 5.50
C LEU A 65 -5.21 -9.10 5.67
N HIS A 66 -4.05 -8.49 5.89
CA HIS A 66 -3.89 -7.04 5.97
C HIS A 66 -3.38 -6.48 4.64
N ILE A 67 -4.22 -5.75 3.91
CA ILE A 67 -3.84 -5.09 2.65
C ILE A 67 -3.51 -3.63 2.91
N VAL A 68 -2.29 -3.23 2.55
CA VAL A 68 -1.81 -1.84 2.63
C VAL A 68 -1.57 -1.31 1.23
N VAL A 69 -2.45 -0.41 0.78
CA VAL A 69 -2.33 0.30 -0.50
C VAL A 69 -1.29 1.41 -0.41
N THR A 70 -0.17 1.27 -1.13
CA THR A 70 0.99 2.18 -1.01
C THR A 70 0.76 3.54 -1.65
N TRP A 71 -0.17 3.64 -2.61
CA TRP A 71 -0.47 4.87 -3.34
C TRP A 71 -1.60 5.70 -2.72
N ALA A 72 -2.40 5.13 -1.81
CA ALA A 72 -3.56 5.82 -1.24
C ALA A 72 -3.17 7.01 -0.37
N ALA A 73 -2.14 6.87 0.47
CA ALA A 73 -1.68 7.95 1.33
C ALA A 73 -1.13 9.16 0.55
N PRO A 74 -0.23 8.99 -0.46
CA PRO A 74 0.16 10.08 -1.34
C PRO A 74 -0.99 10.76 -2.07
N VAL A 75 -1.98 10.00 -2.57
CA VAL A 75 -3.15 10.54 -3.28
C VAL A 75 -4.02 11.37 -2.34
N ALA A 76 -4.32 10.86 -1.13
CA ALA A 76 -5.10 11.57 -0.14
C ALA A 76 -4.42 12.88 0.29
N TYR A 77 -3.11 12.84 0.50
CA TYR A 77 -2.32 14.03 0.82
C TYR A 77 -2.36 15.07 -0.31
N GLY A 78 -2.15 14.64 -1.56
CA GLY A 78 -2.23 15.53 -2.72
C GLY A 78 -3.61 16.19 -2.88
N ALA A 79 -4.67 15.42 -2.67
CA ALA A 79 -6.05 15.94 -2.71
C ALA A 79 -6.30 16.99 -1.61
N ALA A 80 -5.80 16.75 -0.40
CA ALA A 80 -5.94 17.69 0.71
C ALA A 80 -5.22 19.02 0.43
N VAL A 81 -3.99 18.96 -0.10
CA VAL A 81 -3.20 20.14 -0.46
C VAL A 81 -3.90 20.94 -1.57
N ALA A 82 -4.41 20.26 -2.60
CA ALA A 82 -5.15 20.90 -3.69
C ALA A 82 -6.42 21.61 -3.19
N ALA A 83 -7.21 20.95 -2.34
CA ALA A 83 -8.40 21.53 -1.75
C ALA A 83 -8.09 22.78 -0.92
N TYR A 84 -7.06 22.71 -0.07
CA TYR A 84 -6.63 23.86 0.74
C TYR A 84 -6.19 25.04 -0.14
N SER A 85 -5.43 24.76 -1.20
CA SER A 85 -4.95 25.79 -2.14
C SER A 85 -6.11 26.48 -2.86
N CYS A 86 -7.13 25.73 -3.29
CA CYS A 86 -8.33 26.29 -3.91
C CYS A 86 -9.11 27.20 -2.96
N LEU A 87 -9.26 26.80 -1.68
CA LEU A 87 -9.93 27.62 -0.68
C LEU A 87 -9.18 28.92 -0.42
N LEU A 88 -7.85 28.86 -0.27
CA LEU A 88 -7.02 30.03 -0.04
C LEU A 88 -7.06 31.00 -1.24
N LEU A 89 -6.96 30.49 -2.47
CA LEU A 89 -7.08 31.30 -3.68
C LEU A 89 -8.47 31.94 -3.80
N GLY A 90 -9.54 31.21 -3.45
CA GLY A 90 -10.89 31.74 -3.43
C GLY A 90 -11.05 32.88 -2.42
N GLN A 91 -10.53 32.71 -1.20
CA GLN A 91 -10.54 33.76 -0.17
C GLN A 91 -9.73 34.98 -0.60
N LEU A 92 -8.53 34.78 -1.17
CA LEU A 92 -7.72 35.88 -1.67
C LEU A 92 -8.42 36.64 -2.80
N SER A 93 -9.02 35.91 -3.76
CA SER A 93 -9.77 36.51 -4.86
C SER A 93 -10.95 37.34 -4.36
N PHE A 94 -11.65 36.85 -3.34
CA PHE A 94 -12.75 37.56 -2.70
C PHE A 94 -12.27 38.85 -2.00
N LEU A 95 -11.18 38.76 -1.23
CA LEU A 95 -10.60 39.93 -0.54
C LEU A 95 -10.09 40.99 -1.52
N LEU A 96 -9.45 40.60 -2.63
CA LEU A 96 -9.05 41.53 -3.68
C LEU A 96 -10.26 42.22 -4.32
N ALA A 97 -11.33 41.47 -4.60
CA ALA A 97 -12.58 42.01 -5.15
C ALA A 97 -13.35 42.92 -4.17
N GLU A 98 -13.19 42.75 -2.86
CA GLU A 98 -13.70 43.69 -1.85
C GLU A 98 -12.82 44.93 -1.72
N GLY A 99 -11.49 44.76 -1.84
CA GLY A 99 -10.52 45.87 -1.82
C GLY A 99 -10.76 46.88 -2.93
N ASP A 100 -10.91 46.40 -4.17
CA ASP A 100 -11.22 47.27 -5.33
C ASP A 100 -12.55 48.01 -5.15
N ARG A 101 -13.56 47.37 -4.55
CA ARG A 101 -14.89 47.97 -4.34
C ARG A 101 -14.91 49.11 -3.31
N ARG A 102 -13.89 49.23 -2.45
CA ARG A 102 -13.80 50.30 -1.45
C ARG A 102 -13.06 51.55 -1.94
N ILE A 103 -12.41 51.48 -3.11
CA ILE A 103 -11.58 52.56 -3.67
C ILE A 103 -12.36 53.38 -4.72
N ILE A 104 -13.52 52.88 -5.18
CA ILE A 104 -14.39 53.52 -6.19
C ILE A 104 -15.56 54.25 -5.51
#